data_AF-A0A4Q6V572-F1
#
_entry.id   AF-A0A4Q6V572-F1
#
_cell.length_a   1.000
_cell.length_b   1.000
_cell.length_c   1.000
_cell.angle_alpha   90.00
_cell.angle_beta   90.00
_cell.angle_gamma   90.00
#
_symmetry.space_group_name_H-M   'P 1'
#
loop_
_entity.id
_entity.type
_entity.pdbx_description
1 polymer ?
#
loop_
_entity_poly.entity_id
_entity_poly.type
_entity_poly.pdbx_seq_one_letter_code
_entity_poly.pdbx_strand_id
1 'polypeptide(L)'
;MGSSTAGRKFLRRPRGRHVLVTVLVAVAVLAYLVLLPSDEVTPVPGSPCRADGPARTDPLLAPDLDGDGFGELVYEDAQEPDGFQVVVVPGSARGPDSARTTVLNRDDLGVPDSVQTIDDTWRPTVADLDGDGHPDLVVSGDARVVWGGPDGPRADSPRGRVPLPGAPYHTVPVAGDVDGDGHLDLVAYRFSAKNPALVVLKGPFQRSGAPADTAEIPTPVNEAAFPALLLGDADGDRAADLAVYDSPYDPPLLLTGGADTPSGLNAKPRRLPRGESVAFGDFDGDGRRDIAVGQSFVDPYDDEETPYRRGRLHLAYGKEPGTWVTMEGGAPQEGFGTWLGAGDFDGDGCDDLAVQLTRKKEAADARFAVLHGGSEHGLASEPWRTVRRTVAEPSGPVDEGPVDGSLFDVADRDGDGHAELALFGGGHWWFTDGTDRDKVSFAEPERGE
;
A
#
# COMPACT_ATOMS: atom_id res chain seq x y z
N MET A 1 -42.30 -38.63 -30.02
CA MET A 1 -43.70 -38.93 -29.62
C MET A 1 -43.70 -40.20 -28.77
N GLY A 2 -44.24 -40.12 -27.54
CA GLY A 2 -44.85 -41.26 -26.84
C GLY A 2 -43.96 -42.14 -25.96
N SER A 3 -43.97 -41.86 -24.65
CA SER A 3 -43.51 -42.71 -23.54
C SER A 3 -44.42 -43.93 -23.28
N SER A 4 -43.97 -44.91 -22.48
CA SER A 4 -44.76 -45.85 -21.62
C SER A 4 -43.98 -47.17 -21.43
N THR A 5 -43.86 -47.88 -20.29
CA THR A 5 -44.48 -47.86 -18.95
C THR A 5 -43.77 -48.88 -18.02
N ALA A 6 -43.91 -48.66 -16.70
CA ALA A 6 -44.17 -49.62 -15.58
C ALA A 6 -43.28 -50.87 -15.39
N GLY A 7 -42.97 -51.37 -14.19
CA GLY A 7 -43.47 -51.12 -12.85
C GLY A 7 -43.60 -52.43 -12.03
N ARG A 8 -42.73 -52.60 -11.02
CA ARG A 8 -43.02 -53.06 -9.64
C ARG A 8 -43.36 -54.54 -9.28
N LYS A 9 -42.90 -54.86 -8.04
CA LYS A 9 -43.27 -55.89 -7.01
C LYS A 9 -42.43 -57.19 -7.04
N PHE A 10 -42.01 -57.83 -5.93
CA PHE A 10 -42.65 -58.07 -4.63
C PHE A 10 -41.61 -58.41 -3.52
N LEU A 11 -41.95 -58.09 -2.26
CA LEU A 11 -41.27 -58.48 -1.01
C LEU A 11 -41.45 -59.97 -0.66
N ARG A 12 -40.50 -60.55 0.12
CA ARG A 12 -40.81 -61.37 1.32
C ARG A 12 -39.61 -61.51 2.29
N ARG A 13 -39.84 -61.09 3.56
CA ARG A 13 -39.09 -61.35 4.82
C ARG A 13 -39.68 -62.63 5.51
N PRO A 14 -39.37 -62.99 6.79
CA PRO A 14 -38.10 -63.24 7.52
C PRO A 14 -38.16 -64.57 8.35
N ARG A 15 -37.11 -64.88 9.16
CA ARG A 15 -37.10 -65.61 10.46
C ARG A 15 -35.62 -65.67 10.89
N GLY A 16 -35.12 -65.27 12.06
CA GLY A 16 -35.73 -64.98 13.36
C GLY A 16 -35.16 -65.96 14.40
N ARG A 17 -34.17 -65.55 15.21
CA ARG A 17 -34.20 -65.57 16.69
C ARG A 17 -32.84 -65.23 17.31
N HIS A 18 -32.94 -64.33 18.28
CA HIS A 18 -31.91 -63.73 19.11
C HIS A 18 -31.40 -64.69 20.19
N VAL A 19 -30.11 -64.56 20.53
CA VAL A 19 -29.62 -64.75 21.89
C VAL A 19 -28.79 -63.50 22.24
N LEU A 20 -29.15 -62.91 23.36
CA LEU A 20 -28.63 -61.68 23.94
C LEU A 20 -27.46 -62.02 24.88
N VAL A 21 -26.30 -61.39 24.74
CA VAL A 21 -25.34 -61.23 25.84
C VAL A 21 -24.72 -59.84 25.75
N THR A 22 -24.90 -59.07 26.83
CA THR A 22 -24.37 -57.73 27.07
C THR A 22 -22.90 -57.78 27.46
N VAL A 23 -22.02 -57.02 26.79
CA VAL A 23 -20.79 -56.47 27.38
C VAL A 23 -20.53 -55.10 26.72
N LEU A 24 -20.39 -54.06 27.54
CA LEU A 24 -19.94 -52.71 27.20
C LEU A 24 -18.46 -52.74 26.79
N VAL A 25 -18.13 -52.27 25.58
CA VAL A 25 -16.78 -51.80 25.22
C VAL A 25 -16.90 -50.56 24.34
N ALA A 26 -16.28 -49.48 24.79
CA ALA A 26 -16.08 -48.24 24.08
C ALA A 26 -14.76 -48.27 23.29
N VAL A 27 -14.67 -47.36 22.31
CA VAL A 27 -13.47 -46.85 21.60
C VAL A 27 -12.98 -47.64 20.38
N ALA A 28 -13.09 -46.98 19.21
CA ALA A 28 -12.01 -46.67 18.25
C ALA A 28 -12.52 -46.73 16.79
N VAL A 29 -12.95 -45.59 16.25
CA VAL A 29 -12.89 -45.37 14.79
C VAL A 29 -11.64 -44.54 14.56
N LEU A 30 -10.59 -45.22 14.09
CA LEU A 30 -9.31 -44.65 13.71
C LEU A 30 -9.52 -43.85 12.41
N ALA A 31 -9.70 -42.53 12.52
CA ALA A 31 -9.58 -41.62 11.40
C ALA A 31 -8.10 -41.44 11.08
N TYR A 32 -7.67 -41.96 9.94
CA TYR A 32 -6.36 -41.68 9.36
C TYR A 32 -6.44 -40.32 8.66
N LEU A 33 -6.47 -39.25 9.45
CA LEU A 33 -6.15 -37.89 9.01
C LEU A 33 -4.71 -37.64 9.43
N VAL A 34 -3.82 -37.69 8.45
CA VAL A 34 -2.48 -37.11 8.58
C VAL A 34 -2.71 -35.62 8.79
N LEU A 35 -2.71 -35.19 10.05
CA LEU A 35 -2.44 -33.81 10.41
C LEU A 35 -1.02 -33.53 9.94
N LEU A 36 -0.89 -32.88 8.79
CA LEU A 36 0.29 -32.06 8.55
C LEU A 36 0.31 -30.99 9.65
N PRO A 37 1.43 -30.79 10.35
CA PRO A 37 1.51 -29.70 11.32
C PRO A 37 1.22 -28.40 10.55
N SER A 38 0.22 -27.66 11.00
CA SER A 38 0.16 -26.22 10.74
C SER A 38 1.45 -25.66 11.32
N ASP A 39 2.28 -25.02 10.49
CA ASP A 39 3.48 -24.34 10.94
C ASP A 39 3.12 -23.48 12.15
N GLU A 40 3.76 -23.80 13.28
CA GLU A 40 3.54 -23.16 14.56
C GLU A 40 3.89 -21.66 14.43
N VAL A 41 2.92 -20.80 14.72
CA VAL A 41 3.16 -19.39 15.02
C VAL A 41 4.20 -19.35 16.15
N THR A 42 5.41 -18.91 15.82
CA THR A 42 6.48 -18.76 16.80
C THR A 42 6.41 -17.35 17.38
N PRO A 43 6.13 -17.19 18.68
CA PRO A 43 6.11 -15.88 19.31
C PRO A 43 7.53 -15.31 19.38
N VAL A 44 7.69 -14.04 19.03
CA VAL A 44 8.97 -13.34 19.15
C VAL A 44 9.09 -12.81 20.58
N PRO A 45 10.13 -13.17 21.37
CA PRO A 45 10.27 -12.69 22.74
C PRO A 45 10.55 -11.17 22.79
N GLY A 46 9.78 -10.41 23.60
CA GLY A 46 10.09 -9.01 23.94
C GLY A 46 9.17 -7.93 23.37
N SER A 47 7.94 -8.26 22.99
CA SER A 47 7.07 -7.39 22.16
C SER A 47 6.08 -6.40 22.83
N PRO A 48 6.03 -6.13 24.16
CA PRO A 48 5.21 -5.00 24.60
C PRO A 48 5.86 -3.70 24.12
N CYS A 49 5.09 -2.75 23.53
CA CYS A 49 5.59 -1.41 23.16
C CYS A 49 6.42 -0.84 24.30
N ARG A 50 7.72 -0.91 24.12
CA ARG A 50 8.70 -0.29 24.97
C ARG A 50 9.67 0.27 23.96
N ALA A 51 9.55 1.57 23.73
CA ALA A 51 10.56 2.34 23.01
C ALA A 51 11.93 2.06 23.67
N ASP A 52 12.61 1.02 23.21
CA ASP A 52 13.94 0.62 23.65
C ASP A 52 14.94 1.45 22.84
N GLY A 53 14.84 2.76 22.99
CA GLY A 53 15.62 3.75 22.24
C GLY A 53 14.85 5.05 22.02
N PRO A 54 15.51 6.13 21.56
CA PRO A 54 14.75 7.21 20.94
C PRO A 54 13.98 6.58 19.77
N ALA A 55 12.64 6.64 19.81
CA ALA A 55 11.80 6.29 18.67
C ALA A 55 12.42 6.92 17.42
N ARG A 56 12.44 6.19 16.30
CA ARG A 56 12.71 6.85 15.02
C ARG A 56 11.71 8.00 14.91
N THR A 57 12.21 9.23 14.96
CA THR A 57 11.43 10.43 14.76
C THR A 57 11.22 10.68 13.28
N ASP A 58 11.02 9.62 12.50
CA ASP A 58 10.44 9.72 11.18
C ASP A 58 8.97 9.34 11.36
N PRO A 59 8.11 10.22 11.92
CA PRO A 59 6.69 10.00 11.76
C PRO A 59 6.43 9.81 10.28
N LEU A 60 5.41 9.02 9.96
CA LEU A 60 4.77 9.07 8.66
C LEU A 60 4.10 10.44 8.52
N LEU A 61 4.92 11.49 8.40
CA LEU A 61 4.48 12.86 8.22
C LEU A 61 3.95 12.93 6.81
N ALA A 62 2.69 13.34 6.68
CA ALA A 62 2.23 13.86 5.41
C ALA A 62 3.18 15.00 4.98
N PRO A 63 3.48 15.11 3.69
CA PRO A 63 4.37 16.16 3.21
C PRO A 63 3.81 17.53 3.59
N ASP A 64 4.65 18.45 4.06
CA ASP A 64 4.30 19.82 4.49
C ASP A 64 4.88 20.85 3.50
N LEU A 65 4.14 21.10 2.42
CA LEU A 65 4.51 21.95 1.29
C LEU A 65 4.51 23.44 1.67
N ASP A 66 3.59 23.87 2.54
CA ASP A 66 3.50 25.27 2.96
C ASP A 66 4.27 25.60 4.25
N GLY A 67 4.77 24.59 4.95
CA GLY A 67 5.62 24.72 6.13
C GLY A 67 4.85 25.16 7.38
N ASP A 68 3.52 24.99 7.41
CA ASP A 68 2.66 25.35 8.54
C ASP A 68 2.67 24.32 9.68
N GLY A 69 3.33 23.18 9.47
CA GLY A 69 3.45 22.08 10.41
C GLY A 69 2.32 21.04 10.30
N PHE A 70 1.41 21.17 9.34
CA PHE A 70 0.35 20.19 9.06
C PHE A 70 0.47 19.68 7.62
N GLY A 71 0.77 18.40 7.45
CA GLY A 71 0.98 17.85 6.12
C GLY A 71 -0.26 17.87 5.23
N GLU A 72 -0.06 18.20 3.95
CA GLU A 72 -1.12 18.31 2.96
C GLU A 72 -1.50 16.99 2.33
N LEU A 73 -2.75 16.94 1.85
CA LEU A 73 -3.16 15.94 0.87
C LEU A 73 -2.79 16.46 -0.52
N VAL A 74 -1.91 15.74 -1.19
CA VAL A 74 -1.54 16.02 -2.59
C VAL A 74 -1.88 14.79 -3.43
N TYR A 75 -2.65 15.01 -4.49
CA TYR A 75 -3.02 13.96 -5.44
C TYR A 75 -3.12 14.51 -6.85
N GLU A 76 -2.90 13.64 -7.83
CA GLU A 76 -3.14 13.92 -9.23
C GLU A 76 -4.52 13.39 -9.62
N ASP A 77 -5.30 14.23 -10.28
CA ASP A 77 -6.56 13.86 -10.94
C ASP A 77 -6.32 14.00 -12.44
N ALA A 78 -6.21 12.85 -13.10
CA ALA A 78 -6.04 12.72 -14.54
C ALA A 78 -7.35 12.21 -15.14
N GLN A 79 -7.94 13.00 -16.03
CA GLN A 79 -9.15 12.68 -16.78
C GLN A 79 -8.93 12.90 -18.27
N GLU A 80 -9.26 11.88 -19.05
CA GLU A 80 -9.37 11.97 -20.50
C GLU A 80 -10.50 12.94 -20.92
N PRO A 81 -10.31 13.73 -22.00
CA PRO A 81 -9.15 13.75 -22.87
C PRO A 81 -8.07 14.80 -22.53
N ASP A 82 -8.35 15.79 -21.68
CA ASP A 82 -7.49 16.98 -21.51
C ASP A 82 -7.26 17.43 -20.05
N GLY A 83 -7.88 16.78 -19.06
CA GLY A 83 -7.85 17.21 -17.66
C GLY A 83 -6.71 16.57 -16.87
N PHE A 84 -5.55 17.21 -16.78
CA PHE A 84 -4.53 16.83 -15.79
C PHE A 84 -4.37 17.95 -14.77
N GLN A 85 -4.63 17.64 -13.50
CA GLN A 85 -4.45 18.57 -12.41
C GLN A 85 -3.80 17.89 -11.20
N VAL A 86 -2.97 18.64 -10.48
CA VAL A 86 -2.53 18.30 -9.13
C VAL A 86 -3.37 19.12 -8.16
N VAL A 87 -4.02 18.44 -7.23
CA VAL A 87 -4.80 19.05 -6.17
C VAL A 87 -3.99 19.02 -4.89
N VAL A 88 -3.82 20.19 -4.26
CA VAL A 88 -3.17 20.37 -2.97
C VAL A 88 -4.22 20.84 -1.99
N VAL A 89 -4.53 20.02 -0.99
CA VAL A 89 -5.46 20.36 0.10
C VAL A 89 -4.66 20.58 1.38
N PRO A 90 -4.52 21.85 1.83
CA PRO A 90 -3.73 22.19 3.01
C PRO A 90 -4.13 21.43 4.27
N GLY A 91 -3.14 21.00 5.06
CA GLY A 91 -3.37 20.38 6.36
C GLY A 91 -3.93 21.37 7.38
N SER A 92 -4.40 20.90 8.52
CA SER A 92 -4.72 21.77 9.66
C SER A 92 -4.84 20.93 10.94
N ALA A 93 -4.90 21.58 12.11
CA ALA A 93 -5.20 20.92 13.39
C ALA A 93 -6.58 20.21 13.46
N ARG A 94 -7.36 20.20 12.38
CA ARG A 94 -8.61 19.45 12.23
C ARG A 94 -8.54 18.43 11.10
N GLY A 95 -7.38 18.19 10.52
CA GLY A 95 -7.18 17.44 9.28
C GLY A 95 -7.21 18.34 8.04
N PRO A 96 -7.25 17.75 6.83
CA PRO A 96 -7.18 18.50 5.58
C PRO A 96 -8.33 19.52 5.43
N ASP A 97 -8.00 20.76 5.06
CA ASP A 97 -8.93 21.88 4.90
C ASP A 97 -9.25 22.13 3.43
N SER A 98 -10.29 21.46 2.94
CA SER A 98 -10.73 21.56 1.54
C SER A 98 -11.17 22.97 1.12
N ALA A 99 -11.45 23.88 2.07
CA ALA A 99 -11.75 25.27 1.74
C ALA A 99 -10.49 26.07 1.31
N ARG A 100 -9.28 25.58 1.62
CA ARG A 100 -7.99 26.17 1.21
C ARG A 100 -7.37 25.49 -0.01
N THR A 101 -8.10 24.60 -0.69
CA THR A 101 -7.59 23.80 -1.81
C THR A 101 -6.99 24.67 -2.92
N THR A 102 -5.82 24.28 -3.38
CA THR A 102 -5.18 24.81 -4.59
C THR A 102 -5.17 23.73 -5.66
N VAL A 103 -5.50 24.12 -6.89
CA VAL A 103 -5.49 23.23 -8.06
C VAL A 103 -4.44 23.76 -9.04
N LEU A 104 -3.48 22.92 -9.41
CA LEU A 104 -2.45 23.21 -10.39
C LEU A 104 -2.76 22.42 -11.66
N ASN A 105 -3.09 23.11 -12.74
CA ASN A 105 -3.40 22.46 -14.02
C ASN A 105 -2.13 22.11 -14.79
N ARG A 106 -2.28 21.37 -15.89
CA ARG A 106 -1.21 21.10 -16.87
C ARG A 106 -0.34 22.31 -17.20
N ASP A 107 -0.97 23.46 -17.45
CA ASP A 107 -0.28 24.72 -17.76
C ASP A 107 0.47 25.32 -16.59
N ASP A 108 0.04 25.09 -15.35
CA ASP A 108 0.73 25.54 -14.13
C ASP A 108 1.97 24.68 -13.87
N LEU A 109 1.84 23.38 -14.08
CA LEU A 109 2.89 22.36 -13.94
C LEU A 109 3.85 22.38 -15.15
N GLY A 110 3.42 23.01 -16.25
CA GLY A 110 4.07 23.07 -17.56
C GLY A 110 4.35 21.70 -18.17
N VAL A 111 3.45 20.76 -17.92
CA VAL A 111 3.43 19.46 -18.57
C VAL A 111 2.97 19.68 -20.03
N PRO A 112 3.72 19.27 -21.06
CA PRO A 112 3.32 19.48 -22.45
C PRO A 112 2.06 18.69 -22.82
N ASP A 113 1.19 19.21 -23.69
CA ASP A 113 -0.03 18.52 -24.18
C ASP A 113 0.23 17.14 -24.79
N SER A 114 1.46 16.88 -25.26
CA SER A 114 1.85 15.58 -25.80
C SER A 114 2.00 14.47 -24.76
N VAL A 115 2.08 14.83 -23.47
CA VAL A 115 2.17 13.84 -22.38
C VAL A 115 0.77 13.33 -22.10
N GLN A 116 0.52 12.08 -22.48
CA GLN A 116 -0.72 11.39 -22.15
C GLN A 116 -0.68 10.97 -20.68
N THR A 117 -1.78 11.22 -19.99
CA THR A 117 -2.03 10.81 -18.61
C THR A 117 -3.14 9.77 -18.66
N ILE A 118 -2.99 8.69 -17.92
CA ILE A 118 -4.01 7.63 -17.84
C ILE A 118 -5.05 7.99 -16.77
N ASP A 119 -6.30 7.56 -16.96
CA ASP A 119 -7.43 7.77 -16.05
C ASP A 119 -7.21 7.04 -14.71
N ASP A 120 -6.45 7.65 -13.80
CA ASP A 120 -6.22 7.14 -12.45
C ASP A 120 -5.83 8.30 -11.52
N THR A 121 -6.19 8.20 -10.24
CA THR A 121 -5.72 9.12 -9.21
C THR A 121 -4.35 8.65 -8.72
N TRP A 122 -3.33 9.48 -8.87
CA TRP A 122 -1.95 9.15 -8.47
C TRP A 122 -1.50 9.97 -7.28
N ARG A 123 -0.52 9.43 -6.55
CA ARG A 123 0.25 10.18 -5.55
C ARG A 123 1.48 10.74 -6.25
N PRO A 124 1.59 12.06 -6.45
CA PRO A 124 2.83 12.64 -6.95
C PRO A 124 3.91 12.50 -5.86
N THR A 125 5.18 12.57 -6.26
CA THR A 125 6.27 12.61 -5.29
C THR A 125 6.29 14.00 -4.65
N VAL A 126 6.38 14.05 -3.32
CA VAL A 126 6.68 15.30 -2.61
C VAL A 126 7.91 15.08 -1.74
N ALA A 127 8.96 15.87 -1.96
CA ALA A 127 10.25 15.71 -1.29
C ALA A 127 11.11 16.97 -1.44
N ASP A 128 11.89 17.33 -0.42
CA ASP A 128 12.90 18.40 -0.53
C ASP A 128 14.14 17.87 -1.27
N LEU A 129 14.17 18.07 -2.60
CA LEU A 129 15.19 17.48 -3.47
C LEU A 129 16.46 18.33 -3.53
N ASP A 130 16.36 19.64 -3.31
CA ASP A 130 17.51 20.56 -3.33
C ASP A 130 18.04 20.93 -1.94
N GLY A 131 17.40 20.45 -0.88
CA GLY A 131 17.81 20.63 0.52
C GLY A 131 17.59 22.05 1.04
N ASP A 132 16.65 22.81 0.46
CA ASP A 132 16.35 24.18 0.90
C ASP A 132 15.35 24.26 2.07
N GLY A 133 14.85 23.11 2.53
CA GLY A 133 13.90 22.98 3.61
C GLY A 133 12.43 23.14 3.18
N HIS A 134 12.16 23.21 1.88
CA HIS A 134 10.80 23.27 1.33
C HIS A 134 10.57 22.10 0.37
N PRO A 135 9.55 21.25 0.59
CA PRO A 135 9.30 20.13 -0.30
C PRO A 135 8.96 20.57 -1.73
N ASP A 136 9.54 19.86 -2.69
CA ASP A 136 9.28 19.97 -4.13
C ASP A 136 8.24 18.95 -4.58
N LEU A 137 7.53 19.26 -5.67
CA LEU A 137 6.52 18.39 -6.26
C LEU A 137 7.05 17.77 -7.55
N VAL A 138 7.06 16.43 -7.66
CA VAL A 138 7.36 15.72 -8.90
C VAL A 138 6.07 15.12 -9.47
N VAL A 139 5.66 15.62 -10.63
CA VAL A 139 4.43 15.18 -11.30
C VAL A 139 4.66 13.93 -12.13
N SER A 140 3.68 13.03 -12.16
CA SER A 140 3.73 11.78 -12.91
C SER A 140 3.70 12.01 -14.44
N GLY A 141 3.92 10.94 -15.21
CA GLY A 141 3.93 10.95 -16.68
C GLY A 141 5.18 11.56 -17.31
N ASP A 142 5.51 12.82 -16.99
CA ASP A 142 6.70 13.54 -17.50
C ASP A 142 7.85 13.61 -16.48
N ALA A 143 7.60 13.18 -15.23
CA ALA A 143 8.56 13.23 -14.12
C ALA A 143 9.22 14.62 -14.00
N ARG A 144 8.37 15.64 -13.94
CA ARG A 144 8.79 17.04 -13.93
C ARG A 144 8.74 17.58 -12.51
N VAL A 145 9.81 18.25 -12.11
CA VAL A 145 9.90 18.89 -10.80
C VAL A 145 9.33 20.29 -10.87
N VAL A 146 8.42 20.60 -9.95
CA VAL A 146 7.99 21.95 -9.59
C VAL A 146 8.63 22.28 -8.26
N TRP A 147 9.63 23.17 -8.28
CA TRP A 147 10.41 23.51 -7.10
C TRP A 147 9.59 24.26 -6.06
N GLY A 148 9.64 23.78 -4.83
CA GLY A 148 8.99 24.32 -3.65
C GLY A 148 9.62 25.62 -3.16
N GLY A 149 9.04 26.15 -2.09
CA GLY A 149 9.52 27.33 -1.39
C GLY A 149 8.63 27.67 -0.19
N PRO A 150 8.83 28.84 0.45
CA PRO A 150 8.09 29.24 1.66
C PRO A 150 6.57 29.32 1.52
N ASP A 151 6.06 29.29 0.29
CA ASP A 151 4.63 29.32 0.02
C ASP A 151 4.18 28.11 -0.83
N GLY A 152 4.98 27.03 -0.84
CA GLY A 152 4.77 25.85 -1.68
C GLY A 152 5.08 26.04 -3.18
N PRO A 153 4.85 25.00 -4.00
CA PRO A 153 5.02 25.04 -5.45
C PRO A 153 4.00 25.98 -6.10
N ARG A 154 4.46 26.84 -7.02
CA ARG A 154 3.61 27.82 -7.73
C ARG A 154 3.86 27.84 -9.24
N ALA A 155 2.79 28.04 -10.01
CA ALA A 155 2.80 28.15 -11.46
C ALA A 155 3.71 29.26 -12.01
N ASP A 156 3.70 30.42 -11.35
CA ASP A 156 4.45 31.62 -11.72
C ASP A 156 5.80 31.73 -10.99
N SER A 157 6.23 30.64 -10.34
CA SER A 157 7.45 30.63 -9.54
C SER A 157 8.68 30.92 -10.40
N PRO A 158 9.53 31.89 -10.02
CA PRO A 158 10.82 32.11 -10.67
C PRO A 158 11.78 30.92 -10.47
N ARG A 159 11.41 29.96 -9.60
CA ARG A 159 12.19 28.75 -9.30
C ARG A 159 12.06 27.67 -10.39
N GLY A 160 11.09 27.82 -11.29
CA GLY A 160 10.99 27.04 -12.55
C GLY A 160 10.35 25.66 -12.40
N ARG A 161 10.21 25.00 -13.56
CA ARG A 161 9.61 23.68 -13.75
C ARG A 161 10.47 22.91 -14.73
N VAL A 162 11.02 21.76 -14.33
CA VAL A 162 12.11 21.13 -15.07
C VAL A 162 11.92 19.62 -15.16
N PRO A 163 11.99 19.02 -16.36
CA PRO A 163 11.92 17.56 -16.48
C PRO A 163 13.15 16.92 -15.85
N LEU A 164 12.95 15.79 -15.15
CA LEU A 164 14.07 15.02 -14.62
C LEU A 164 14.90 14.37 -15.76
N PRO A 165 16.23 14.25 -15.62
CA PRO A 165 17.08 13.66 -16.64
C PRO A 165 16.69 12.21 -16.98
N GLY A 166 16.37 11.95 -18.25
CA GLY A 166 16.02 10.61 -18.71
C GLY A 166 14.53 10.25 -18.57
N ALA A 167 13.68 11.20 -18.20
CA ALA A 167 12.23 11.14 -18.32
C ALA A 167 11.76 10.95 -19.79
N PRO A 168 10.53 10.45 -20.02
CA PRO A 168 9.54 10.03 -19.03
C PRO A 168 9.86 8.68 -18.38
N TYR A 169 9.38 8.49 -17.14
CA TYR A 169 9.38 7.21 -16.44
C TYR A 169 8.00 6.56 -16.52
N HIS A 170 7.94 5.24 -16.29
CA HIS A 170 6.69 4.46 -16.35
C HIS A 170 6.06 4.24 -14.96
N THR A 171 6.69 4.75 -13.92
CA THR A 171 6.15 4.85 -12.57
C THR A 171 6.33 6.28 -12.08
N VAL A 172 5.52 6.68 -11.10
CA VAL A 172 5.86 7.85 -10.29
C VAL A 172 7.19 7.56 -9.56
N PRO A 173 8.16 8.48 -9.58
CA PRO A 173 9.35 8.32 -8.76
C PRO A 173 9.01 8.24 -7.27
N VAL A 174 9.71 7.41 -6.52
CA VAL A 174 9.65 7.40 -5.05
C VAL A 174 10.88 8.09 -4.48
N ALA A 175 10.70 8.88 -3.41
CA ALA A 175 11.77 9.65 -2.80
C ALA A 175 12.24 9.02 -1.48
N GLY A 176 13.55 8.96 -1.28
CA GLY A 176 14.18 8.50 -0.05
C GLY A 176 15.70 8.44 -0.21
N ASP A 177 16.43 8.54 0.90
CA ASP A 177 17.90 8.45 0.93
C ASP A 177 18.33 6.97 0.77
N VAL A 178 18.52 6.49 -0.46
CA VAL A 178 18.80 5.06 -0.71
C VAL A 178 20.28 4.73 -0.59
N ASP A 179 21.17 5.72 -0.61
CA ASP A 179 22.61 5.52 -0.41
C ASP A 179 23.13 5.93 0.97
N GLY A 180 22.27 6.49 1.82
CA GLY A 180 22.56 6.83 3.22
C GLY A 180 23.43 8.07 3.39
N ASP A 181 23.49 8.96 2.39
CA ASP A 181 24.32 10.17 2.42
C ASP A 181 23.65 11.39 3.09
N GLY A 182 22.36 11.26 3.42
CA GLY A 182 21.54 12.29 4.06
C GLY A 182 20.81 13.20 3.07
N HIS A 183 20.89 12.94 1.77
CA HIS A 183 20.13 13.62 0.73
C HIS A 183 19.05 12.70 0.17
N LEU A 184 17.89 13.26 -0.18
CA LEU A 184 16.83 12.47 -0.78
C LEU A 184 17.19 12.13 -2.23
N ASP A 185 17.11 10.84 -2.56
CA ASP A 185 17.23 10.32 -3.91
C ASP A 185 15.84 10.11 -4.51
N LEU A 186 15.79 9.91 -5.84
CA LEU A 186 14.59 9.45 -6.54
C LEU A 186 14.84 8.11 -7.21
N VAL A 187 13.92 7.17 -7.02
CA VAL A 187 13.92 5.88 -7.72
C VAL A 187 12.69 5.77 -8.61
N ALA A 188 12.90 5.48 -9.89
CA ALA A 188 11.82 5.32 -10.86
C ALA A 188 12.05 4.09 -11.74
N TYR A 189 10.97 3.54 -12.28
CA TYR A 189 11.05 2.46 -13.26
C TYR A 189 10.98 3.02 -14.68
N ARG A 190 11.92 2.59 -15.52
CA ARG A 190 11.95 2.91 -16.95
C ARG A 190 11.78 1.64 -17.76
N PHE A 191 10.63 1.51 -18.41
CA PHE A 191 10.40 0.45 -19.37
C PHE A 191 11.25 0.65 -20.64
N SER A 192 11.74 -0.46 -21.18
CA SER A 192 12.40 -0.53 -22.46
C SER A 192 12.31 -1.96 -22.98
N ALA A 193 12.00 -2.14 -24.26
CA ALA A 193 11.90 -3.47 -24.88
C ALA A 193 13.23 -4.25 -24.93
N LYS A 194 14.35 -3.66 -24.51
CA LYS A 194 15.66 -4.32 -24.49
C LYS A 194 16.33 -4.25 -23.13
N ASN A 195 16.23 -3.10 -22.45
CA ASN A 195 16.97 -2.82 -21.23
C ASN A 195 16.06 -2.07 -20.22
N PRO A 196 15.00 -2.71 -19.71
CA PRO A 196 14.18 -2.08 -18.68
C PRO A 196 15.00 -1.99 -17.38
N ALA A 197 14.86 -0.89 -16.64
CA ALA A 197 15.74 -0.59 -15.52
C ALA A 197 15.01 0.18 -14.42
N LEU A 198 15.48 -0.01 -13.19
CA LEU A 198 15.29 0.97 -12.12
C LEU A 198 16.35 2.05 -12.31
N VAL A 199 15.91 3.30 -12.39
CA VAL A 199 16.76 4.48 -12.50
C VAL A 199 16.82 5.13 -11.12
N VAL A 200 18.01 5.28 -10.58
CA VAL A 200 18.27 5.98 -9.32
C VAL A 200 18.92 7.32 -9.65
N LEU A 201 18.23 8.41 -9.34
CA LEU A 201 18.73 9.77 -9.44
C LEU A 201 19.13 10.21 -8.04
N LYS A 202 20.44 10.35 -7.79
CA LYS A 202 20.94 10.60 -6.44
C LYS A 202 20.99 12.08 -6.09
N GLY A 203 20.51 12.42 -4.91
CA GLY A 203 20.53 13.76 -4.35
C GLY A 203 21.95 14.23 -3.99
N PRO A 204 22.11 15.51 -3.61
CA PRO A 204 21.11 16.56 -3.74
C PRO A 204 20.94 16.99 -5.21
N PHE A 205 19.73 17.44 -5.55
CA PHE A 205 19.42 17.91 -6.90
C PHE A 205 19.75 19.40 -7.04
N GLN A 206 20.21 19.78 -8.23
CA GLN A 206 20.27 21.18 -8.63
C GLN A 206 18.91 21.61 -9.16
N ARG A 207 18.55 22.88 -9.03
CA ARG A 207 17.31 23.46 -9.60
C ARG A 207 17.17 23.35 -11.11
N SER A 208 18.24 22.95 -11.81
CA SER A 208 18.20 22.52 -13.21
C SER A 208 17.61 21.11 -13.41
N GLY A 209 17.15 20.44 -12.35
CA GLY A 209 16.73 19.04 -12.35
C GLY A 209 17.89 18.04 -12.30
N ALA A 210 19.15 18.51 -12.35
CA ALA A 210 20.30 17.62 -12.39
C ALA A 210 20.55 16.97 -11.02
N PRO A 211 20.57 15.63 -10.90
CA PRO A 211 21.01 14.94 -9.70
C PRO A 211 22.52 15.08 -9.50
N ALA A 212 23.01 14.76 -8.31
CA ALA A 212 24.44 14.68 -8.04
C ALA A 212 25.11 13.52 -8.81
N ASP A 213 24.39 12.41 -8.95
CA ASP A 213 24.83 11.23 -9.70
C ASP A 213 23.62 10.40 -10.19
N THR A 214 23.84 9.47 -11.10
CA THR A 214 22.77 8.61 -11.63
C THR A 214 23.26 7.19 -11.81
N ALA A 215 22.44 6.24 -11.39
CA ALA A 215 22.69 4.82 -11.58
C ALA A 215 21.49 4.11 -12.21
N GLU A 216 21.76 2.98 -12.83
CA GLU A 216 20.74 2.11 -13.39
C GLU A 216 20.95 0.68 -12.92
N ILE A 217 19.88 0.06 -12.46
CA ILE A 217 19.86 -1.34 -12.07
C ILE A 217 18.98 -2.07 -13.08
N PRO A 218 19.50 -3.08 -13.80
CA PRO A 218 18.68 -3.94 -14.65
C PRO A 218 17.52 -4.48 -13.82
N THR A 219 16.30 -4.20 -14.26
CA THR A 219 15.14 -4.53 -13.43
C THR A 219 14.98 -6.04 -13.31
N PRO A 220 14.68 -6.56 -12.11
CA PRO A 220 14.40 -7.98 -11.92
C PRO A 220 12.96 -8.36 -12.33
N VAL A 221 12.09 -7.39 -12.65
CA VAL A 221 10.71 -7.65 -13.09
C VAL A 221 10.62 -7.87 -14.60
N ASN A 222 9.62 -8.63 -15.04
CA ASN A 222 9.48 -9.08 -16.42
C ASN A 222 9.20 -7.94 -17.41
N GLU A 223 9.45 -8.20 -18.70
CA GLU A 223 9.06 -7.30 -19.77
C GLU A 223 7.53 -7.09 -19.76
N ALA A 224 7.08 -5.83 -19.79
CA ALA A 224 5.70 -5.34 -19.70
C ALA A 224 5.09 -5.19 -18.29
N ALA A 225 5.90 -5.36 -17.23
CA ALA A 225 5.54 -5.00 -15.86
C ALA A 225 5.35 -3.48 -15.66
N PHE A 226 4.39 -3.09 -14.82
CA PHE A 226 4.23 -1.74 -14.27
C PHE A 226 4.34 -1.84 -12.74
N PRO A 227 5.57 -2.00 -12.22
CA PRO A 227 5.75 -2.29 -10.82
C PRO A 227 5.36 -1.10 -9.94
N ALA A 228 4.72 -1.39 -8.82
CA ALA A 228 4.66 -0.48 -7.70
C ALA A 228 6.02 -0.46 -6.99
N LEU A 229 6.40 0.74 -6.54
CA LEU A 229 7.63 1.02 -5.82
C LEU A 229 7.27 1.55 -4.44
N LEU A 230 7.92 1.06 -3.40
CA LEU A 230 7.75 1.52 -2.03
C LEU A 230 9.11 1.56 -1.35
N LEU A 231 9.40 2.64 -0.63
CA LEU A 231 10.63 2.80 0.15
C LEU A 231 10.36 2.62 1.66
N GLY A 232 11.34 2.07 2.36
CA GLY A 232 11.37 1.96 3.82
C GLY A 232 12.66 1.32 4.29
N ASP A 233 13.18 1.69 5.46
CA ASP A 233 14.39 1.06 6.00
C ASP A 233 14.04 -0.25 6.72
N ALA A 234 14.25 -1.37 6.03
CA ALA A 234 13.86 -2.70 6.48
C ALA A 234 14.96 -3.46 7.21
N ASP A 235 16.20 -2.95 7.23
CA ASP A 235 17.34 -3.58 7.93
C ASP A 235 17.94 -2.73 9.06
N GLY A 236 17.46 -1.50 9.23
CA GLY A 236 17.77 -0.59 10.32
C GLY A 236 19.07 0.19 10.13
N ASP A 237 19.63 0.25 8.92
CA ASP A 237 20.88 0.94 8.63
C ASP A 237 20.73 2.45 8.34
N ARG A 238 19.49 2.93 8.23
CA ARG A 238 19.05 4.30 7.89
C ARG A 238 19.12 4.69 6.42
N ALA A 239 19.61 3.84 5.54
CA ALA A 239 19.33 3.97 4.13
C ALA A 239 17.92 3.41 3.84
N ALA A 240 17.25 3.97 2.84
CA ALA A 240 15.96 3.49 2.39
C ALA A 240 16.14 2.23 1.52
N ASP A 241 15.43 1.15 1.88
CA ASP A 241 15.31 -0.04 1.03
C ASP A 241 14.13 0.10 0.07
N LEU A 242 14.23 -0.54 -1.09
CA LEU A 242 13.18 -0.52 -2.11
C LEU A 242 12.46 -1.87 -2.20
N ALA A 243 11.16 -1.86 -1.90
CA ALA A 243 10.24 -2.90 -2.30
C ALA A 243 9.70 -2.64 -3.72
N VAL A 244 9.76 -3.67 -4.57
CA VAL A 244 9.26 -3.67 -5.94
C VAL A 244 8.29 -4.84 -6.09
N TYR A 245 7.07 -4.57 -6.55
CA TYR A 245 6.08 -5.62 -6.81
C TYR A 245 5.23 -5.26 -8.03
N ASP A 246 4.83 -6.25 -8.82
CA ASP A 246 4.17 -6.05 -10.12
C ASP A 246 2.83 -6.79 -10.22
N SER A 247 2.77 -8.02 -9.72
CA SER A 247 1.62 -8.89 -9.93
C SER A 247 1.40 -9.82 -8.73
N PRO A 248 0.15 -10.19 -8.39
CA PRO A 248 -0.14 -11.18 -7.33
C PRO A 248 0.52 -12.55 -7.58
N TYR A 249 0.96 -12.83 -8.80
CA TYR A 249 1.58 -14.10 -9.16
C TYR A 249 3.10 -14.13 -8.93
N ASP A 250 3.75 -12.96 -8.89
CA ASP A 250 5.19 -12.84 -8.65
C ASP A 250 5.46 -12.27 -7.25
N PRO A 251 6.33 -12.90 -6.45
CA PRO A 251 6.64 -12.41 -5.12
C PRO A 251 7.30 -11.02 -5.18
N PRO A 252 6.94 -10.10 -4.27
CA PRO A 252 7.65 -8.84 -4.11
C PRO A 252 9.15 -9.05 -3.91
N LEU A 253 9.92 -8.07 -4.36
CA LEU A 253 11.37 -8.04 -4.29
C LEU A 253 11.80 -6.90 -3.39
N LEU A 254 12.80 -7.13 -2.54
CA LEU A 254 13.40 -6.12 -1.68
C LEU A 254 14.86 -5.91 -2.09
N LEU A 255 15.20 -4.69 -2.50
CA LEU A 255 16.57 -4.25 -2.75
C LEU A 255 17.01 -3.41 -1.55
N THR A 256 18.05 -3.85 -0.85
CA THR A 256 18.57 -3.12 0.32
C THR A 256 19.33 -1.88 -0.11
N GLY A 257 19.14 -0.75 0.57
CA GLY A 257 19.88 0.49 0.42
C GLY A 257 21.29 0.41 1.01
N GLY A 258 22.02 1.53 0.92
CA GLY A 258 23.28 1.75 1.61
C GLY A 258 24.47 2.14 0.71
N ALA A 259 25.40 2.89 1.31
CA ALA A 259 26.57 3.49 0.67
C ALA A 259 27.57 2.48 0.07
N ASP A 260 27.48 1.20 0.44
CA ASP A 260 28.37 0.15 -0.03
C ASP A 260 28.08 -0.29 -1.48
N THR A 261 27.01 0.22 -2.09
CA THR A 261 26.66 -0.07 -3.49
C THR A 261 26.79 1.18 -4.37
N PRO A 262 27.30 1.07 -5.62
CA PRO A 262 27.44 2.23 -6.50
C PRO A 262 26.11 2.97 -6.79
N SER A 263 25.00 2.25 -6.74
CA SER A 263 23.65 2.75 -7.02
C SER A 263 22.86 3.15 -5.79
N GLY A 264 23.42 3.03 -4.57
CA GLY A 264 22.66 3.08 -3.32
C GLY A 264 21.89 1.79 -3.05
N LEU A 265 21.25 1.21 -4.06
CA LEU A 265 20.51 -0.05 -3.94
C LEU A 265 21.33 -1.29 -4.35
N ASN A 266 21.16 -2.38 -3.62
CA ASN A 266 21.71 -3.70 -3.94
C ASN A 266 20.98 -4.35 -5.13
N ALA A 267 21.69 -4.47 -6.25
CA ALA A 267 21.18 -5.06 -7.49
C ALA A 267 20.79 -6.55 -7.41
N LYS A 268 21.03 -7.23 -6.27
CA LYS A 268 20.59 -8.60 -6.01
C LYS A 268 19.43 -8.57 -5.01
N PRO A 269 18.18 -8.46 -5.47
CA PRO A 269 17.04 -8.38 -4.56
C PRO A 269 16.83 -9.68 -3.79
N ARG A 270 16.34 -9.54 -2.57
CA ARG A 270 15.74 -10.63 -1.78
C ARG A 270 14.30 -10.84 -2.23
N ARG A 271 13.88 -12.09 -2.40
CA ARG A 271 12.46 -12.42 -2.60
C ARG A 271 11.73 -12.43 -1.26
N LEU A 272 10.64 -11.69 -1.18
CA LEU A 272 9.70 -11.74 -0.08
C LEU A 272 8.70 -12.91 -0.28
N PRO A 273 7.90 -13.27 0.75
CA PRO A 273 6.76 -14.17 0.56
C PRO A 273 5.84 -13.70 -0.57
N ARG A 274 5.10 -14.63 -1.18
CA ARG A 274 4.15 -14.26 -2.24
C ARG A 274 3.05 -13.35 -1.68
N GLY A 275 2.74 -12.29 -2.41
CA GLY A 275 1.69 -11.34 -2.10
C GLY A 275 1.69 -10.19 -3.10
N GLU A 276 0.72 -9.30 -2.96
CA GLU A 276 0.43 -8.22 -3.90
C GLU A 276 0.50 -6.82 -3.26
N SER A 277 0.78 -6.74 -1.97
CA SER A 277 0.94 -5.48 -1.25
C SER A 277 2.06 -5.63 -0.21
N VAL A 278 2.82 -4.56 -0.01
CA VAL A 278 3.89 -4.47 0.99
C VAL A 278 3.65 -3.22 1.83
N ALA A 279 3.87 -3.30 3.14
CA ALA A 279 3.94 -2.16 4.03
C ALA A 279 5.13 -2.28 4.98
N PHE A 280 5.69 -1.14 5.35
CA PHE A 280 6.71 -1.02 6.38
C PHE A 280 6.11 -0.31 7.60
N GLY A 281 6.40 -0.80 8.80
CA GLY A 281 5.95 -0.19 10.06
C GLY A 281 6.69 -0.80 11.25
N ASP A 282 6.85 -0.06 12.34
CA ASP A 282 7.42 -0.58 13.59
C ASP A 282 6.28 -1.15 14.46
N PHE A 283 5.85 -2.39 14.17
CA PHE A 283 4.67 -2.97 14.82
C PHE A 283 4.98 -3.54 16.22
N ASP A 284 6.25 -3.62 16.62
CA ASP A 284 6.66 -4.12 17.93
C ASP A 284 7.42 -3.09 18.80
N GLY A 285 7.65 -1.89 18.30
CA GLY A 285 8.19 -0.73 19.01
C GLY A 285 9.70 -0.80 19.26
N ASP A 286 10.44 -1.62 18.50
CA ASP A 286 11.88 -1.80 18.68
C ASP A 286 12.73 -0.73 17.97
N GLY A 287 12.09 0.17 17.23
CA GLY A 287 12.70 1.25 16.47
C GLY A 287 13.22 0.84 15.09
N ARG A 288 13.00 -0.41 14.65
CA ARG A 288 13.25 -0.86 13.27
C ARG A 288 11.92 -1.03 12.56
N ARG A 289 11.89 -0.79 11.24
CA ARG A 289 10.69 -1.13 10.49
C ARG A 289 10.63 -2.64 10.28
N ASP A 290 9.46 -3.18 10.51
CA ASP A 290 9.04 -4.51 10.12
C ASP A 290 8.48 -4.49 8.70
N ILE A 291 8.34 -5.68 8.10
CA ILE A 291 7.77 -5.85 6.76
C ILE A 291 6.50 -6.68 6.85
N ALA A 292 5.40 -6.12 6.36
CA ALA A 292 4.15 -6.82 6.14
C ALA A 292 3.91 -7.05 4.64
N VAL A 293 3.56 -8.28 4.25
CA VAL A 293 3.21 -8.65 2.87
C VAL A 293 1.81 -9.24 2.83
N GLY A 294 0.90 -8.58 2.10
CA GLY A 294 -0.49 -8.95 1.97
C GLY A 294 -0.72 -9.90 0.80
N GLN A 295 -1.48 -10.96 1.03
CA GLN A 295 -1.83 -11.96 0.04
C GLN A 295 -3.33 -12.30 0.14
N SER A 296 -4.15 -11.52 -0.55
CA SER A 296 -5.61 -11.67 -0.56
C SER A 296 -6.09 -12.87 -1.36
N PHE A 297 -5.30 -13.29 -2.35
CA PHE A 297 -5.69 -14.31 -3.33
C PHE A 297 -6.89 -13.94 -4.21
N VAL A 298 -7.35 -12.70 -4.14
CA VAL A 298 -8.39 -12.19 -5.03
C VAL A 298 -7.75 -11.99 -6.39
N ASP A 299 -8.35 -12.60 -7.41
CA ASP A 299 -7.96 -12.31 -8.79
C ASP A 299 -8.60 -10.99 -9.20
N PRO A 300 -7.80 -9.98 -9.59
CA PRO A 300 -8.34 -8.67 -9.94
C PRO A 300 -9.08 -8.67 -11.29
N TYR A 301 -8.87 -9.69 -12.13
CA TYR A 301 -9.42 -9.76 -13.48
C TYR A 301 -10.61 -10.71 -13.57
N ASP A 302 -10.59 -11.83 -12.85
CA ASP A 302 -11.61 -12.89 -12.93
C ASP A 302 -12.07 -13.39 -11.55
N ASP A 303 -13.27 -12.99 -11.14
CA ASP A 303 -13.86 -13.39 -9.86
C ASP A 303 -14.22 -14.89 -9.81
N GLU A 304 -14.48 -15.53 -10.96
CA GLU A 304 -14.74 -16.97 -11.04
C GLU A 304 -13.50 -17.79 -10.70
N GLU A 305 -12.29 -17.24 -10.92
CA GLU A 305 -11.02 -17.86 -10.54
C GLU A 305 -10.60 -17.58 -9.09
N THR A 306 -11.29 -16.69 -8.36
CA THR A 306 -10.96 -16.38 -6.96
C THR A 306 -11.24 -17.57 -6.03
N PRO A 307 -10.19 -18.21 -5.47
CA PRO A 307 -10.33 -19.44 -4.69
C PRO A 307 -11.04 -19.20 -3.35
N TYR A 308 -11.84 -20.18 -2.92
CA TYR A 308 -12.50 -20.14 -1.62
C TYR A 308 -11.52 -20.34 -0.44
N ARG A 309 -10.81 -19.28 -0.06
CA ARG A 309 -9.88 -19.24 1.07
C ARG A 309 -9.78 -17.85 1.68
N ARG A 310 -9.31 -17.76 2.92
CA ARG A 310 -9.02 -16.48 3.58
C ARG A 310 -7.74 -15.87 3.00
N GLY A 311 -7.66 -14.54 3.03
CA GLY A 311 -6.43 -13.84 2.73
C GLY A 311 -5.38 -14.06 3.82
N ARG A 312 -4.13 -13.72 3.51
CA ARG A 312 -2.97 -13.89 4.38
C ARG A 312 -2.21 -12.59 4.54
N LEU A 313 -1.58 -12.48 5.70
CA LEU A 313 -0.55 -11.49 5.99
C LEU A 313 0.72 -12.24 6.39
N HIS A 314 1.82 -11.96 5.71
CA HIS A 314 3.15 -12.43 6.09
C HIS A 314 3.90 -11.28 6.76
N LEU A 315 4.44 -11.51 7.96
CA LEU A 315 5.11 -10.50 8.76
C LEU A 315 6.53 -10.94 9.09
N ALA A 316 7.50 -10.06 8.90
CA ALA A 316 8.87 -10.23 9.38
C ALA A 316 9.25 -9.02 10.22
N TYR A 317 9.62 -9.26 11.47
CA TYR A 317 10.07 -8.21 12.37
C TYR A 317 11.50 -7.78 12.01
N GLY A 318 11.80 -6.48 12.10
CA GLY A 318 13.10 -5.91 11.71
C GLY A 318 14.27 -6.48 12.49
N LYS A 319 14.05 -6.94 13.74
CA LYS A 319 15.06 -7.66 14.54
C LYS A 319 15.34 -9.09 14.09
N GLU A 320 14.44 -9.69 13.32
CA GLU A 320 14.55 -11.05 12.80
C GLU A 320 14.09 -11.14 11.32
N PRO A 321 14.71 -10.42 10.38
CA PRO A 321 14.20 -10.25 9.01
C PRO A 321 14.15 -11.54 8.18
N GLY A 322 14.74 -12.64 8.69
CA GLY A 322 14.68 -13.97 8.09
C GLY A 322 13.56 -14.87 8.61
N THR A 323 12.87 -14.47 9.69
CA THR A 323 11.77 -15.21 10.30
C THR A 323 10.45 -14.60 9.86
N TRP A 324 9.56 -15.42 9.29
CA TRP A 324 8.23 -14.97 8.85
C TRP A 324 7.14 -15.60 9.69
N VAL A 325 6.25 -14.76 10.20
CA VAL A 325 4.97 -15.15 10.80
C VAL A 325 3.90 -15.01 9.72
N THR A 326 2.96 -15.96 9.66
CA THR A 326 1.83 -15.88 8.73
C THR A 326 0.52 -15.93 9.51
N MET A 327 -0.38 -15.01 9.20
CA MET A 327 -1.72 -14.93 9.78
C MET A 327 -2.76 -14.98 8.67
N GLU A 328 -3.92 -15.56 8.96
CA GLU A 328 -5.07 -15.57 8.06
C GLU A 328 -6.13 -14.60 8.58
N GLY A 329 -6.72 -13.80 7.69
CA GLY A 329 -7.69 -12.77 8.05
C GLY A 329 -8.83 -12.65 7.05
N GLY A 330 -9.87 -11.91 7.44
CA GLY A 330 -11.09 -11.75 6.64
C GLY A 330 -11.89 -13.06 6.46
N ALA A 331 -13.08 -12.97 5.89
CA ALA A 331 -13.86 -14.14 5.48
C ALA A 331 -13.25 -14.80 4.22
N PRO A 332 -13.58 -16.07 3.93
CA PRO A 332 -13.16 -16.69 2.67
C PRO A 332 -13.56 -15.85 1.46
N GLN A 333 -12.61 -15.69 0.54
CA GLN A 333 -12.68 -14.83 -0.64
C GLN A 333 -12.84 -13.33 -0.31
N GLU A 334 -12.69 -12.85 0.92
CA GLU A 334 -12.50 -11.41 1.13
C GLU A 334 -11.11 -10.95 0.64
N GLY A 335 -10.98 -9.66 0.36
CA GLY A 335 -9.74 -9.02 -0.08
C GLY A 335 -8.70 -8.81 1.02
N PHE A 336 -8.70 -9.62 2.10
CA PHE A 336 -7.76 -9.43 3.22
C PHE A 336 -6.30 -9.48 2.73
N GLY A 337 -5.63 -8.33 2.72
CA GLY A 337 -4.24 -8.19 2.24
C GLY A 337 -4.10 -7.60 0.83
N THR A 338 -5.19 -7.14 0.20
CA THR A 338 -5.12 -6.47 -1.12
C THR A 338 -4.40 -5.12 -1.03
N TRP A 339 -4.65 -4.36 0.04
CA TRP A 339 -3.95 -3.11 0.33
C TRP A 339 -3.64 -3.03 1.82
N LEU A 340 -2.45 -2.52 2.11
CA LEU A 340 -1.88 -2.35 3.43
C LEU A 340 -1.51 -0.88 3.66
N GLY A 341 -1.72 -0.39 4.88
CA GLY A 341 -1.22 0.90 5.33
C GLY A 341 -0.83 0.80 6.80
N ALA A 342 0.37 1.25 7.15
CA ALA A 342 0.88 1.21 8.51
C ALA A 342 0.91 2.62 9.10
N GLY A 343 0.71 2.72 10.41
CA GLY A 343 0.80 3.98 11.16
C GLY A 343 0.20 3.82 12.54
N ASP A 344 0.62 4.66 13.49
CA ASP A 344 0.18 4.62 14.88
C ASP A 344 -1.22 5.28 15.06
N PHE A 345 -2.33 4.53 15.06
CA PHE A 345 -3.68 5.10 15.16
C PHE A 345 -4.12 5.35 16.62
N ASP A 346 -3.29 5.01 17.60
CA ASP A 346 -3.65 4.98 19.01
C ASP A 346 -2.67 5.72 19.94
N GLY A 347 -1.53 6.16 19.37
CA GLY A 347 -0.51 7.01 19.95
C GLY A 347 0.39 6.28 20.95
N ASP A 348 0.46 4.95 20.89
CA ASP A 348 1.29 4.17 21.80
C ASP A 348 2.77 4.07 21.38
N GLY A 349 3.10 4.59 20.19
CA GLY A 349 4.43 4.65 19.61
C GLY A 349 4.82 3.40 18.82
N CYS A 350 3.91 2.44 18.66
CA CYS A 350 4.03 1.34 17.70
C CYS A 350 3.09 1.60 16.52
N ASP A 351 3.55 1.32 15.30
CA ASP A 351 2.65 1.38 14.16
C ASP A 351 1.59 0.26 14.27
N ASP A 352 0.34 0.56 13.92
CA ASP A 352 -0.67 -0.43 13.62
C ASP A 352 -0.68 -0.77 12.12
N LEU A 353 -1.52 -1.72 11.71
CA LEU A 353 -1.71 -2.07 10.31
C LEU A 353 -3.19 -2.05 9.90
N ALA A 354 -3.55 -1.15 9.00
CA ALA A 354 -4.80 -1.19 8.24
C ALA A 354 -4.68 -2.18 7.07
N VAL A 355 -5.63 -3.11 7.00
CA VAL A 355 -5.69 -4.17 5.98
C VAL A 355 -7.04 -4.11 5.29
N GLN A 356 -7.04 -3.90 3.96
CA GLN A 356 -8.29 -3.91 3.19
C GLN A 356 -8.94 -5.29 3.21
N LEU A 357 -10.27 -5.33 3.35
CA LEU A 357 -11.11 -6.54 3.35
C LEU A 357 -11.98 -6.65 2.10
N THR A 358 -12.30 -5.54 1.46
CA THR A 358 -13.18 -5.51 0.29
C THR A 358 -12.43 -5.96 -0.96
N ARG A 359 -13.11 -6.72 -1.83
CA ARG A 359 -12.58 -7.09 -3.16
C ARG A 359 -12.64 -5.87 -4.09
N LYS A 360 -11.62 -5.66 -4.91
CA LYS A 360 -11.44 -4.50 -5.80
C LYS A 360 -12.55 -4.25 -6.85
N LYS A 361 -13.52 -5.16 -7.09
CA LYS A 361 -14.33 -5.15 -8.33
C LYS A 361 -15.84 -4.90 -8.21
N GLU A 362 -16.50 -5.07 -7.05
CA GLU A 362 -17.99 -5.15 -7.05
C GLU A 362 -18.70 -4.68 -5.77
N ALA A 363 -18.02 -4.04 -4.84
CA ALA A 363 -18.57 -3.81 -3.52
C ALA A 363 -18.64 -2.32 -3.21
N ALA A 364 -19.86 -1.79 -3.27
CA ALA A 364 -20.24 -0.44 -2.82
C ALA A 364 -19.89 -0.10 -1.36
N ASP A 365 -19.08 -0.93 -0.69
CA ASP A 365 -18.48 -0.66 0.60
C ASP A 365 -16.97 -0.95 0.67
N ALA A 366 -16.16 0.08 0.93
CA ALA A 366 -14.76 -0.09 1.31
C ALA A 366 -14.66 -0.52 2.78
N ARG A 367 -14.06 -1.68 3.06
CA ARG A 367 -13.88 -2.22 4.40
C ARG A 367 -12.41 -2.44 4.72
N PHE A 368 -12.01 -2.07 5.93
CA PHE A 368 -10.67 -2.29 6.47
C PHE A 368 -10.74 -2.89 7.87
N ALA A 369 -9.81 -3.79 8.16
CA ALA A 369 -9.48 -4.26 9.50
C ALA A 369 -8.24 -3.49 9.96
N VAL A 370 -8.25 -2.96 11.18
CA VAL A 370 -7.04 -2.36 11.79
C VAL A 370 -6.52 -3.33 12.84
N LEU A 371 -5.30 -3.81 12.65
CA LEU A 371 -4.58 -4.72 13.54
C LEU A 371 -3.67 -3.91 14.46
N HIS A 372 -3.71 -4.19 15.75
CA HIS A 372 -3.03 -3.39 16.78
C HIS A 372 -1.53 -3.68 16.80
N GLY A 373 -0.67 -2.67 16.72
CA GLY A 373 0.77 -2.76 17.02
C GLY A 373 1.01 -3.04 18.51
N GLY A 374 2.22 -3.42 18.94
CA GLY A 374 2.51 -3.44 20.38
C GLY A 374 1.87 -4.52 21.25
N SER A 375 1.21 -5.49 20.64
CA SER A 375 0.65 -6.65 21.33
C SER A 375 1.77 -7.52 21.94
N GLU A 376 1.44 -8.53 22.75
CA GLU A 376 2.44 -9.46 23.32
C GLU A 376 3.40 -10.06 22.26
N HIS A 377 2.99 -10.09 21.00
CA HIS A 377 3.73 -10.65 19.89
C HIS A 377 4.07 -9.64 18.78
N GLY A 378 3.96 -8.34 19.03
CA GLY A 378 4.13 -7.27 18.03
C GLY A 378 2.78 -6.92 17.42
N LEU A 379 2.54 -7.24 16.15
CA LEU A 379 1.24 -7.04 15.52
C LEU A 379 0.20 -8.07 15.98
N ALA A 380 -0.99 -7.60 16.38
CA ALA A 380 -2.10 -8.44 16.78
C ALA A 380 -2.73 -9.19 15.58
N SER A 381 -3.20 -10.42 15.81
CA SER A 381 -3.88 -11.22 14.78
C SER A 381 -5.36 -10.92 14.60
N GLU A 382 -5.98 -10.24 15.56
CA GLU A 382 -7.40 -9.87 15.54
C GLU A 382 -7.53 -8.35 15.42
N PRO A 383 -8.49 -7.86 14.63
CA PRO A 383 -8.70 -6.43 14.50
C PRO A 383 -9.26 -5.84 15.80
N TRP A 384 -8.71 -4.69 16.19
CA TRP A 384 -9.21 -3.92 17.32
C TRP A 384 -10.14 -2.78 16.87
N ARG A 385 -10.05 -2.39 15.59
CA ARG A 385 -10.99 -1.51 14.90
C ARG A 385 -11.33 -2.04 13.51
N THR A 386 -12.46 -1.57 12.99
CA THR A 386 -12.88 -1.78 11.60
C THR A 386 -13.38 -0.48 11.02
N VAL A 387 -13.10 -0.28 9.73
CA VAL A 387 -13.58 0.85 8.94
C VAL A 387 -14.50 0.32 7.84
N ARG A 388 -15.63 1.00 7.62
CA ARG A 388 -16.55 0.78 6.52
C ARG A 388 -16.99 2.11 5.92
N ARG A 389 -16.86 2.27 4.61
CA ARG A 389 -17.41 3.41 3.87
C ARG A 389 -18.27 2.92 2.74
N THR A 390 -19.52 3.35 2.71
CA THR A 390 -20.43 3.06 1.60
C THR A 390 -20.34 4.17 0.58
N VAL A 391 -19.97 3.83 -0.66
CA VAL A 391 -19.97 4.75 -1.79
C VAL A 391 -21.29 4.60 -2.53
N ALA A 392 -21.89 5.70 -2.98
CA ALA A 392 -23.11 5.61 -3.79
C ALA A 392 -22.77 4.96 -5.14
N GLU A 393 -23.56 3.95 -5.53
CA GLU A 393 -23.43 3.26 -6.83
C GLU A 393 -23.30 4.29 -7.97
N PRO A 394 -22.27 4.19 -8.84
CA PRO A 394 -22.20 5.05 -10.01
C PRO A 394 -23.42 4.80 -10.92
N SER A 395 -23.97 5.87 -11.47
CA SER A 395 -25.04 5.79 -12.45
C SER A 395 -24.48 5.41 -13.84
N GLY A 396 -23.92 4.22 -14.01
CA GLY A 396 -23.39 3.77 -15.30
C GLY A 396 -22.69 2.41 -15.26
N PRO A 397 -22.51 1.73 -16.42
CA PRO A 397 -21.70 0.53 -16.51
C PRO A 397 -20.23 0.86 -16.20
N VAL A 398 -19.65 0.13 -15.25
CA VAL A 398 -18.25 0.25 -14.82
C VAL A 398 -17.47 -0.82 -15.56
N ASP A 399 -16.80 -0.46 -16.66
CA ASP A 399 -16.04 -1.46 -17.43
C ASP A 399 -14.54 -1.48 -17.11
N GLU A 400 -13.87 -0.41 -16.63
CA GLU A 400 -12.44 -0.46 -16.23
C GLU A 400 -12.12 0.60 -15.14
N GLY A 401 -11.36 0.26 -14.08
CA GLY A 401 -10.85 1.19 -13.03
C GLY A 401 -11.51 1.08 -11.64
N PRO A 402 -10.80 1.39 -10.52
CA PRO A 402 -11.30 1.14 -9.16
C PRO A 402 -12.49 2.04 -8.83
N VAL A 403 -13.67 1.44 -8.78
CA VAL A 403 -14.83 2.00 -8.06
C VAL A 403 -14.75 1.45 -6.65
N ASP A 404 -14.88 2.35 -5.66
CA ASP A 404 -14.97 2.12 -4.20
C ASP A 404 -13.70 2.42 -3.36
N GLY A 405 -13.92 2.99 -2.17
CA GLY A 405 -12.95 3.61 -1.25
C GLY A 405 -11.58 2.93 -1.18
N SER A 406 -10.66 3.39 -2.02
CA SER A 406 -9.29 2.90 -2.08
C SER A 406 -8.48 3.51 -0.95
N LEU A 407 -7.60 2.70 -0.36
CA LEU A 407 -6.59 3.22 0.55
C LEU A 407 -5.66 4.14 -0.25
N PHE A 408 -5.68 5.42 0.09
CA PHE A 408 -4.78 6.39 -0.50
C PHE A 408 -3.49 6.49 0.32
N ASP A 409 -3.63 6.64 1.65
CA ASP A 409 -2.50 6.80 2.56
C ASP A 409 -2.85 6.52 4.03
N VAL A 410 -1.81 6.35 4.84
CA VAL A 410 -1.85 6.46 6.31
C VAL A 410 -0.79 7.45 6.76
N ALA A 411 -1.20 8.53 7.42
CA ALA A 411 -0.29 9.56 7.93
C ALA A 411 -0.99 10.38 9.03
N ASP A 412 -0.22 10.99 9.93
CA ASP A 412 -0.75 12.01 10.85
C ASP A 412 -1.04 13.29 10.05
N ARG A 413 -2.34 13.62 9.90
CA ARG A 413 -2.82 14.73 9.07
C ARG A 413 -3.23 15.94 9.88
N ASP A 414 -3.44 15.79 11.19
CA ASP A 414 -3.88 16.86 12.07
C ASP A 414 -2.89 17.22 13.18
N GLY A 415 -1.73 16.55 13.19
CA GLY A 415 -0.61 16.81 14.08
C GLY A 415 -0.90 16.42 15.53
N ASP A 416 -1.89 15.54 15.76
CA ASP A 416 -2.25 15.09 17.11
C ASP A 416 -1.39 13.92 17.61
N GLY A 417 -0.50 13.39 16.76
CA GLY A 417 0.37 12.26 17.05
C GLY A 417 -0.28 10.90 16.79
N HIS A 418 -1.48 10.88 16.23
CA HIS A 418 -2.16 9.68 15.74
C HIS A 418 -2.25 9.74 14.21
N ALA A 419 -2.12 8.59 13.56
CA ALA A 419 -2.26 8.47 12.12
C ALA A 419 -3.74 8.41 11.71
N GLU A 420 -4.07 9.03 10.58
CA GLU A 420 -5.34 8.89 9.90
C GLU A 420 -5.23 8.02 8.64
N LEU A 421 -6.26 7.21 8.43
CA LEU A 421 -6.51 6.49 7.19
C LEU A 421 -7.20 7.44 6.21
N ALA A 422 -6.54 7.72 5.09
CA ALA A 422 -7.09 8.49 3.98
C ALA A 422 -7.69 7.54 2.93
N LEU A 423 -8.99 7.66 2.70
CA LEU A 423 -9.74 6.86 1.74
C LEU A 423 -10.33 7.76 0.65
N PHE A 424 -10.27 7.30 -0.60
CA PHE A 424 -10.87 7.98 -1.74
C PHE A 424 -11.78 7.07 -2.55
N GLY A 425 -12.98 7.54 -2.91
CA GLY A 425 -13.90 6.78 -3.74
C GLY A 425 -15.13 7.58 -4.13
N GLY A 426 -15.62 7.42 -5.36
CA GLY A 426 -16.81 8.11 -5.85
C GLY A 426 -16.69 9.64 -5.85
N GLY A 427 -15.48 10.18 -6.06
CA GLY A 427 -15.22 11.63 -6.00
C GLY A 427 -15.33 12.20 -4.58
N HIS A 428 -15.09 11.38 -3.55
CA HIS A 428 -15.20 11.79 -2.15
C HIS A 428 -14.03 11.26 -1.33
N TRP A 429 -13.57 12.10 -0.40
CA TRP A 429 -12.50 11.84 0.53
C TRP A 429 -13.04 11.57 1.94
N TRP A 430 -12.44 10.60 2.63
CA TRP A 430 -12.70 10.29 4.04
C TRP A 430 -11.38 10.15 4.80
N PHE A 431 -11.28 10.82 5.95
CA PHE A 431 -10.16 10.74 6.87
C PHE A 431 -10.66 10.25 8.23
N THR A 432 -10.03 9.20 8.77
CA THR A 432 -10.50 8.53 9.98
C THR A 432 -9.35 7.91 10.76
N ASP A 433 -9.48 7.87 12.08
CA ASP A 433 -8.56 7.21 13.03
C ASP A 433 -8.66 5.67 12.95
N GLY A 434 -8.87 5.11 11.76
CA GLY A 434 -9.14 3.68 11.62
C GLY A 434 -10.49 3.25 12.20
N THR A 435 -11.46 4.17 12.36
CA THR A 435 -12.84 3.88 12.80
C THR A 435 -13.90 4.15 11.73
N ASP A 436 -15.15 3.75 12.00
CA ASP A 436 -16.31 4.10 11.19
C ASP A 436 -16.72 5.59 11.23
N ARG A 437 -16.03 6.42 12.02
CA ARG A 437 -16.29 7.86 12.10
C ARG A 437 -15.21 8.62 11.34
N ASP A 438 -15.64 9.58 10.53
CA ASP A 438 -14.73 10.52 9.87
C ASP A 438 -14.35 11.64 10.84
N LYS A 439 -13.05 11.95 10.90
CA LYS A 439 -12.55 13.23 11.42
C LYS A 439 -12.91 14.35 10.42
N VAL A 440 -12.62 14.10 9.15
CA VAL A 440 -12.89 15.00 8.01
C VAL A 440 -13.38 14.20 6.82
N SER A 441 -14.31 14.76 6.08
CA SER A 441 -14.69 14.24 4.78
C SER A 441 -15.20 15.36 3.88
N PHE A 442 -14.93 15.25 2.57
CA PHE A 442 -15.32 16.25 1.58
C PHE A 442 -15.40 15.64 0.19
N ALA A 443 -16.24 16.22 -0.66
CA ALA A 443 -16.22 15.93 -2.09
C ALA A 443 -14.96 16.52 -2.72
N GLU A 444 -14.45 15.83 -3.73
CA GLU A 444 -13.43 16.36 -4.64
C GLU A 444 -13.87 17.74 -5.19
N PRO A 445 -12.94 18.71 -5.35
CA PRO A 445 -13.26 20.01 -5.91
C PRO A 445 -14.02 19.91 -7.24
N GLU A 446 -14.96 20.83 -7.47
CA GLU A 446 -15.66 20.89 -8.76
C GLU A 446 -14.66 21.08 -9.90
N ARG A 447 -14.78 20.23 -10.91
CA ARG A 447 -13.93 20.19 -12.10
C ARG A 447 -14.06 21.52 -12.86
N GLY A 448 -12.96 22.25 -13.06
CA GLY A 448 -12.95 23.44 -13.89
C GLY A 448 -13.17 23.09 -15.37
N GLU A 449 -14.03 23.83 -16.07
CA GLU A 449 -14.21 23.74 -17.54
C GLU A 449 -13.03 24.31 -18.33
#